data_AF-A0AAE3Y236-F1
#
_entry.id   AF-A0AAE3Y236-F1
#
_cell.length_a   1.000
_cell.length_b   1.000
_cell.length_c   1.000
_cell.angle_alpha   90.00
_cell.angle_beta   90.00
_cell.angle_gamma   90.00
#
_symmetry.space_group_name_H-M   'P 1'
#
loop_
_entity.id
_entity.type
_entity.pdbx_description
1 polymer ?
#
loop_
_entity_poly.entity_id
_entity_poly.type
_entity_poly.pdbx_seq_one_letter_code
_entity_poly.pdbx_strand_id
1 'polypeptide(L)' 'MRNRVPGYAVSIVKAGAKIVGHDAGPVRAPLTDLKPAEMEQLKVLIDALGPQ' A
#
# COMPACT_ATOMS: atom_id res chain seq x y z
N MET A 1 9.31 4.36 2.91
CA MET A 1 8.59 3.62 1.84
C MET A 1 7.91 4.56 0.86
N ARG A 2 7.05 5.49 1.32
CA ARG A 2 6.32 6.45 0.46
C ARG A 2 7.12 7.35 -0.49
N ASN A 3 8.40 7.61 -0.20
CA ASN A 3 9.25 8.47 -1.05
C ASN A 3 10.17 7.68 -2.01
N ARG A 4 10.01 6.36 -2.12
CA ARG A 4 10.89 5.53 -2.95
C ARG A 4 10.61 5.66 -4.45
N VAL A 5 9.35 5.84 -4.82
CA VAL A 5 8.91 5.97 -6.22
C VAL A 5 7.88 7.11 -6.30
N PRO A 6 7.96 8.00 -7.31
CA PRO A 6 6.93 8.99 -7.57
C PRO A 6 5.55 8.32 -7.69
N GLY A 7 4.55 8.85 -6.97
CA GLY A 7 3.19 8.30 -6.97
C GLY A 7 2.90 7.23 -5.91
N TYR A 8 3.90 6.72 -5.19
CA TYR A 8 3.68 5.74 -4.11
C TYR A 8 2.85 6.28 -2.94
N ALA A 9 2.73 7.60 -2.78
CA ALA A 9 1.85 8.17 -1.76
C ALA A 9 0.40 7.66 -1.88
N VAL A 10 -0.12 7.54 -3.11
CA VAL A 10 -1.49 7.03 -3.35
C VAL A 10 -1.51 5.51 -3.39
N SER A 11 -0.51 4.88 -4.04
CA SER A 11 -0.42 3.41 -4.13
C SER A 11 -0.31 2.74 -2.76
N ILE A 12 0.43 3.33 -1.82
CA ILE A 12 0.58 2.79 -0.45
C ILE A 12 -0.74 2.85 0.31
N VAL A 13 -1.51 3.93 0.17
CA VAL A 13 -2.82 4.04 0.83
C VAL A 13 -3.76 2.97 0.30
N LYS A 14 -3.79 2.75 -1.01
CA LYS A 14 -4.63 1.74 -1.64
C LYS A 14 -4.21 0.31 -1.27
N ALA A 15 -2.90 0.06 -1.21
CA ALA A 15 -2.34 -1.19 -0.70
C ALA A 15 -2.70 -1.43 0.77
N GLY A 16 -2.62 -0.40 1.61
CA GLY A 16 -3.03 -0.47 3.01
C GLY A 16 -4.50 -0.81 3.16
N ALA A 17 -5.37 -0.13 2.39
CA ALA A 17 -6.80 -0.41 2.36
C ALA A 17 -7.09 -1.88 1.99
N LYS A 18 -6.38 -2.42 0.99
CA LYS A 18 -6.46 -3.84 0.64
C LYS A 18 -6.00 -4.78 1.77
N ILE A 19 -4.91 -4.44 2.46
CA ILE A 19 -4.39 -5.24 3.59
C ILE A 19 -5.41 -5.31 4.74
N VAL A 20 -6.12 -4.21 5.01
CA VAL A 20 -7.15 -4.15 6.07
C VAL A 20 -8.55 -4.60 5.61
N GLY A 21 -8.68 -5.22 4.43
CA GLY A 21 -9.95 -5.78 3.94
C GLY A 21 -10.88 -4.80 3.21
N HIS A 22 -10.43 -3.57 2.95
CA HIS A 22 -11.16 -2.53 2.22
C HIS A 22 -10.59 -2.36 0.80
N ASP A 23 -10.63 -3.41 -0.02
CA ASP A 23 -10.04 -3.38 -1.36
C ASP A 23 -10.74 -2.36 -2.28
N ALA A 24 -9.95 -1.43 -2.85
CA ALA A 24 -10.42 -0.39 -3.76
C ALA A 24 -9.99 -0.64 -5.23
N GLY A 25 -9.46 -1.83 -5.53
CA GLY A 25 -9.00 -2.23 -6.87
C GLY A 25 -7.61 -1.68 -7.24
N PRO A 26 -7.10 -1.91 -8.46
CA PRO A 26 -5.76 -1.48 -8.87
C PRO A 26 -5.65 0.05 -9.02
N VAL A 27 -4.44 0.60 -8.91
CA VAL A 27 -4.21 2.01 -9.26
C VAL A 27 -4.29 2.20 -10.78
N ARG A 28 -4.73 3.39 -11.22
CA ARG A 28 -4.73 3.74 -12.66
C ARG A 28 -3.37 4.30 -13.07
N ALA A 29 -2.97 4.04 -14.31
CA ALA A 29 -1.80 4.69 -14.91
C ALA A 29 -1.90 6.22 -14.79
N PRO A 30 -0.80 6.96 -14.53
CA PRO A 30 0.60 6.52 -14.56
C PRO A 30 1.12 5.93 -13.23
N LEU A 31 0.26 5.72 -12.23
CA LEU A 31 0.66 5.15 -10.95
C LEU A 31 0.93 3.64 -11.09
N THR A 32 1.80 3.12 -10.24
CA THR A 32 2.14 1.69 -10.16
C THR A 32 1.82 1.17 -8.78
N ASP A 33 1.31 -0.06 -8.71
CA ASP A 33 1.09 -0.77 -7.45
C ASP A 33 2.41 -1.09 -6.73
N LEU A 34 2.30 -1.43 -5.44
CA LEU A 34 3.45 -1.87 -4.65
C LEU A 34 3.94 -3.22 -5.12
N LYS A 35 5.26 -3.44 -5.05
CA LYS A 35 5.85 -4.76 -5.26
C LYS A 35 5.44 -5.70 -4.12
N PRO A 36 5.42 -7.03 -4.34
CA PRO A 36 5.08 -8.00 -3.30
C PRO A 36 5.88 -7.83 -2.00
N ALA A 37 7.20 -7.61 -2.10
CA ALA A 37 8.04 -7.37 -0.92
C ALA A 37 7.70 -6.06 -0.17
N GLU A 38 7.18 -5.05 -0.87
CA GLU A 38 6.76 -3.79 -0.25
C GLU A 38 5.38 -3.91 0.39
N MET A 39 4.52 -4.78 -0.14
CA MET A 39 3.25 -5.16 0.49
C MET A 39 3.48 -5.84 1.84
N GLU A 40 4.43 -6.78 1.91
CA GLU A 40 4.81 -7.44 3.15
C GLU A 40 5.37 -6.45 4.18
N GLN A 41 6.26 -5.57 3.73
CA GLN A 41 6.80 -4.48 4.56
C GLN A 41 5.70 -3.56 5.11
N LEU A 42 4.72 -3.20 4.28
CA LEU A 42 3.58 -2.38 4.69
C LEU A 42 2.68 -3.13 5.68
N LYS A 43 2.45 -4.43 5.48
CA LYS A 43 1.66 -5.26 6.38
C LYS A 43 2.27 -5.31 7.78
N VAL A 44 3.58 -5.49 7.90
CA VAL A 44 4.27 -5.47 9.20
C VAL A 44 4.05 -4.15 9.95
N LEU A 45 4.04 -3.02 9.24
CA LEU A 45 3.79 -1.71 9.85
C LEU A 45 2.34 -1.55 10.30
N ILE A 46 1.38 -2.04 9.52
CA ILE A 46 -0.05 -2.02 9.85
C ILE A 46 -0.33 -2.93 11.06
N ASP A 47 0.21 -4.15 11.05
CA ASP A 47 0.07 -5.11 12.14
C ASP A 47 0.64 -4.54 13.46
N ALA A 48 1.75 -3.81 13.40
CA ALA A 48 2.35 -3.14 14.56
C ALA A 48 1.51 -1.98 15.13
N LEU A 49 0.72 -1.31 14.28
CA LEU A 49 -0.19 -0.23 14.69
C LEU A 49 -1.50 -0.74 15.28
N GLY A 50 -1.88 -1.99 14.98
CA GLY A 50 -3.16 -2.55 15.40
C GLY A 50 -4.33 -2.16 14.48
N PRO A 51 -5.55 -2.59 14.82
CA PRO A 51 -6.74 -2.34 14.00
C PRO A 51 -7.02 -0.84 13.83
N GLN A 52 -7.37 -0.47 12.60
CA GLN A 52 -7.71 0.90 12.17
C GLN A 52 -9.19 0.99 11.82
#